data_AF-A0A535STE8-F1
#
_entry.id   AF-A0A535STE8-F1
#
_cell.length_a   1.000
_cell.length_b   1.000
_cell.length_c   1.000
_cell.angle_alpha   90.00
_cell.angle_beta   90.00
_cell.angle_gamma   90.00
#
_symmetry.space_group_name_H-M   'P 1'
#
loop_
_entity.id
_entity.type
_entity.pdbx_description
1 polymer ?
#
loop_
_entity_poly.entity_id
_entity_poly.type
_entity_poly.pdbx_seq_one_letter_code
_entity_poly.pdbx_strand_id
1 'polypeptide(L)'
;MRISTAEELSGRRGLRMVAPDDCPSQAEYIKYFEPAIALMQTEEALERIALELCIDSAAENIDYLEVRWAPRLHLRNGLTVEQVVRAVLSGLDSGLIEAVAIVCAMRQHPPGENVELARIAGNFAGRGVVGFDLAGDEANYAASPHRAAFEAARAAGLHLTCHAG
;
A
#
# COMPACT_ATOMS: atom_id res chain seq x y z
N MET A 1 5.55 0.29 -8.87
CA MET A 1 5.58 1.36 -9.90
C MET A 1 6.80 1.13 -10.79
N ARG A 2 6.61 1.12 -12.11
CA ARG A 2 7.72 1.04 -13.08
C ARG A 2 8.55 2.33 -13.05
N ILE A 3 9.86 2.23 -13.34
CA ILE A 3 10.72 3.42 -13.46
C ILE A 3 10.22 4.33 -14.59
N SER A 4 9.85 3.77 -15.74
CA SER A 4 9.32 4.54 -16.88
C SER A 4 8.07 5.34 -16.52
N THR A 5 7.12 4.74 -15.80
CA THR A 5 5.91 5.42 -15.31
C THR A 5 6.27 6.56 -14.37
N ALA A 6 7.24 6.36 -13.48
CA ALA A 6 7.69 7.42 -12.58
C ALA A 6 8.33 8.60 -13.33
N GLU A 7 9.14 8.31 -14.36
CA GLU A 7 9.75 9.34 -15.21
C GLU A 7 8.70 10.12 -16.01
N GLU A 8 7.67 9.43 -16.52
CA GLU A 8 6.54 10.05 -17.21
C GLU A 8 5.74 10.97 -16.29
N LEU A 9 5.30 10.48 -15.12
CA LEU A 9 4.48 11.24 -14.18
C LEU A 9 5.24 12.43 -13.58
N SER A 10 6.55 12.29 -13.36
CA SER A 10 7.37 13.36 -12.79
C SER A 10 7.89 14.36 -13.82
N GLY A 11 7.90 14.00 -15.11
CA GLY A 11 8.63 14.72 -16.16
C GLY A 11 10.14 14.77 -15.95
N ARG A 12 10.71 13.91 -15.09
CA ARG A 12 12.12 13.91 -14.68
C ARG A 12 12.71 12.50 -14.76
N ARG A 13 13.95 12.40 -15.21
CA ARG A 13 14.71 11.14 -15.20
C ARG A 13 15.49 10.96 -13.90
N GLY A 14 15.83 9.71 -13.58
CA GLY A 14 16.77 9.38 -12.50
C GLY A 14 16.21 9.57 -11.08
N LEU A 15 14.92 9.31 -10.88
CA LEU A 15 14.34 9.25 -9.55
C LEU A 15 14.98 8.12 -8.73
N ARG A 16 15.43 8.43 -7.51
CA ARG A 16 16.11 7.48 -6.61
C ARG A 16 15.10 6.56 -5.94
N MET A 17 14.59 5.57 -6.69
CA MET A 17 13.59 4.60 -6.22
C MET A 17 14.15 3.21 -5.93
N VAL A 18 15.42 2.96 -6.27
CA VAL A 18 16.09 1.66 -6.09
C VAL A 18 17.15 1.82 -5.01
N ALA A 19 17.03 1.04 -3.94
CA ALA A 19 18.04 0.96 -2.89
C ALA A 19 19.29 0.22 -3.40
N PRO A 20 20.50 0.58 -2.93
CA PRO A 20 21.70 -0.18 -3.21
C PRO A 20 21.67 -1.52 -2.45
N ASP A 21 22.46 -2.49 -2.95
CA ASP A 21 22.54 -3.84 -2.38
C ASP A 21 23.03 -3.84 -0.91
N ASP A 22 23.84 -2.86 -0.52
CA ASP A 22 24.44 -2.71 0.81
C ASP A 22 23.66 -1.75 1.73
N CYS A 23 22.34 -1.70 1.59
CA CYS A 23 21.49 -0.84 2.41
C CYS A 23 21.66 -1.16 3.91
N PRO A 24 22.02 -0.18 4.76
CA PRO A 24 22.53 -0.46 6.11
C PRO A 24 21.42 -0.82 7.12
N SER A 25 20.15 -0.56 6.80
CA SER A 25 19.02 -0.91 7.65
C SER A 25 17.69 -0.89 6.89
N GLN A 26 16.67 -1.54 7.45
CA GLN A 26 15.28 -1.45 6.98
C GLN A 26 14.80 0.00 6.92
N ALA A 27 15.12 0.81 7.94
CA ALA A 27 14.71 2.21 8.01
C ALA A 27 15.32 3.06 6.88
N GLU A 28 16.57 2.81 6.49
CA GLU A 28 17.17 3.46 5.32
C GLU A 28 16.55 2.96 4.01
N TYR A 29 16.27 1.65 3.90
CA TYR A 29 15.66 1.05 2.71
C TYR A 29 14.29 1.66 2.39
N ILE A 30 13.44 1.84 3.41
CA ILE A 30 12.07 2.37 3.24
C ILE A 30 12.08 3.78 2.62
N LYS A 31 13.13 4.59 2.81
CA LYS A 31 13.23 5.94 2.24
C LYS A 31 13.22 5.95 0.71
N TYR A 32 13.57 4.85 0.06
CA TYR A 32 13.56 4.74 -1.40
C TYR A 32 12.16 4.63 -1.99
N PHE A 33 11.13 4.40 -1.17
CA PHE A 33 9.74 4.46 -1.62
C PHE A 33 9.22 5.88 -1.78
N GLU A 34 9.85 6.87 -1.14
CA GLU A 34 9.35 8.24 -1.08
C GLU A 34 9.10 8.88 -2.46
N PRO A 35 9.98 8.75 -3.47
CA PRO A 35 9.70 9.31 -4.79
C PRO A 35 8.48 8.67 -5.47
N ALA A 36 8.28 7.36 -5.30
CA ALA A 36 7.11 6.68 -5.85
C ALA A 36 5.84 7.13 -5.12
N ILE A 37 5.87 7.23 -3.79
CA ILE A 37 4.74 7.73 -2.99
C ILE A 37 4.37 9.16 -3.40
N ALA A 38 5.36 10.03 -3.61
CA ALA A 38 5.13 11.42 -4.02
C ALA A 38 4.38 11.56 -5.35
N LEU A 39 4.50 10.57 -6.25
CA LEU A 39 3.79 10.53 -7.54
C LEU A 39 2.41 9.87 -7.46
N MET A 40 2.12 9.15 -6.37
CA MET A 40 0.85 8.46 -6.12
C MET A 40 -0.06 9.30 -5.22
N GLN A 41 -0.32 10.55 -5.58
CA GLN A 41 -1.14 11.47 -4.76
C GLN A 41 -2.46 11.87 -5.44
N THR A 42 -2.84 11.23 -6.55
CA THR A 42 -4.14 11.42 -7.22
C THR A 42 -4.79 10.06 -7.48
N GLU A 43 -6.11 10.03 -7.66
CA GLU A 43 -6.85 8.80 -7.94
C GLU A 43 -6.37 8.18 -9.27
N GLU A 44 -6.13 8.98 -10.29
CA GLU A 44 -5.68 8.53 -11.62
C GLU A 44 -4.29 7.87 -11.57
N ALA A 45 -3.37 8.43 -10.77
CA ALA A 45 -2.05 7.85 -10.60
C ALA A 45 -2.14 6.49 -9.88
N LEU A 46 -2.91 6.41 -8.80
CA LEU A 46 -3.11 5.18 -8.03
C LEU A 46 -3.75 4.08 -8.89
N GLU A 47 -4.81 4.41 -9.62
CA GLU A 47 -5.51 3.49 -10.53
C GLU A 47 -4.58 2.96 -11.62
N ARG A 48 -3.87 3.86 -12.32
CA ARG A 48 -2.92 3.48 -13.37
C ARG A 48 -1.86 2.52 -12.84
N ILE A 49 -1.27 2.83 -11.68
CA ILE A 49 -0.16 2.04 -11.14
C ILE A 49 -0.63 0.66 -10.64
N ALA A 50 -1.84 0.59 -10.09
CA ALA A 50 -2.47 -0.68 -9.73
C ALA A 50 -2.73 -1.56 -10.97
N LEU A 51 -3.25 -0.98 -12.06
CA LEU A 51 -3.42 -1.69 -13.33
C LEU A 51 -2.08 -2.14 -13.93
N GLU A 52 -1.08 -1.26 -13.97
CA GLU A 52 0.26 -1.61 -14.47
C GLU A 52 0.88 -2.75 -13.68
N LEU A 53 0.68 -2.79 -12.36
CA LEU A 53 1.13 -3.91 -11.53
C LEU A 53 0.46 -5.23 -11.94
N CYS A 54 -0.86 -5.24 -12.18
CA CYS A 54 -1.54 -6.44 -12.67
C CYS A 54 -1.00 -6.89 -14.04
N ILE A 55 -0.72 -5.95 -14.95
CA ILE A 55 -0.14 -6.25 -16.27
C ILE A 55 1.26 -6.87 -16.12
N ASP A 56 2.10 -6.30 -15.26
CA ASP A 56 3.46 -6.82 -15.02
C ASP A 56 3.40 -8.21 -14.37
N SER A 57 2.54 -8.40 -13.38
CA SER A 57 2.36 -9.70 -12.72
C SER A 57 1.86 -10.77 -13.70
N ALA A 58 0.92 -10.44 -14.59
CA ALA A 58 0.46 -11.36 -15.62
C ALA A 58 1.60 -11.76 -16.58
N ALA A 59 2.47 -10.82 -16.95
CA ALA A 59 3.63 -11.09 -17.81
C ALA A 59 4.67 -12.02 -17.13
N GLU A 60 4.68 -12.07 -15.80
CA GLU A 60 5.48 -12.98 -15.00
C GLU A 60 4.78 -14.32 -14.69
N ASN A 61 3.62 -14.58 -15.29
CA ASN A 61 2.78 -15.77 -15.07
C ASN A 61 2.22 -15.89 -13.64
N ILE A 62 1.93 -14.75 -13.01
CA ILE A 62 1.19 -14.71 -11.74
C ILE A 62 -0.31 -14.76 -12.04
N ASP A 63 -1.00 -15.79 -11.54
CA ASP A 63 -2.45 -15.95 -11.71
C ASP A 63 -3.27 -15.23 -10.62
N TYR A 64 -2.71 -15.11 -9.41
CA TYR A 64 -3.35 -14.52 -8.23
C TYR A 64 -2.41 -13.56 -7.50
N LEU A 65 -2.90 -12.37 -7.19
CA LEU A 65 -2.11 -11.30 -6.58
C LEU A 65 -2.81 -10.65 -5.37
N GLU A 66 -2.16 -10.68 -4.21
CA GLU A 66 -2.54 -9.84 -3.05
C GLU A 66 -1.68 -8.58 -3.02
N VAL A 67 -2.24 -7.46 -3.47
CA VAL A 67 -1.57 -6.17 -3.49
C VAL A 67 -1.67 -5.52 -2.11
N ARG A 68 -0.51 -5.29 -1.50
CA ARG A 68 -0.40 -4.61 -0.21
C ARG A 68 0.17 -3.21 -0.37
N TRP A 69 -0.52 -2.21 0.20
CA TRP A 69 -0.05 -0.82 0.24
C TRP A 69 -0.61 -0.09 1.46
N ALA A 70 -0.06 1.08 1.78
CA ALA A 70 -0.48 1.90 2.92
C ALA A 70 -1.28 3.14 2.46
N PRO A 71 -2.64 3.13 2.49
CA PRO A 71 -3.46 4.22 1.94
C PRO A 71 -3.15 5.60 2.52
N ARG A 72 -2.79 5.68 3.81
CA ARG A 72 -2.49 6.94 4.49
C ARG A 72 -1.27 7.68 3.95
N LEU A 73 -0.41 7.03 3.16
CA LEU A 73 0.75 7.68 2.53
C LEU A 73 0.36 8.51 1.29
N HIS A 74 -0.89 8.41 0.83
CA HIS A 74 -1.40 8.98 -0.43
C HIS A 74 -2.40 10.12 -0.25
N LEU A 75 -2.33 10.82 0.89
CA LEU A 75 -3.32 11.84 1.29
C LEU A 75 -2.81 13.29 1.11
N ARG A 76 -1.58 13.50 0.61
CA ARG A 76 -0.90 14.81 0.61
C ARG A 76 -1.61 15.85 -0.27
N ASN A 77 -2.33 15.41 -1.30
CA ASN A 77 -3.11 16.27 -2.19
C ASN A 77 -4.61 16.27 -1.88
N GLY A 78 -5.00 15.88 -0.65
CA GLY A 78 -6.38 16.02 -0.16
C GLY A 78 -7.30 14.83 -0.46
N LEU A 79 -6.77 13.69 -0.92
CA LEU A 79 -7.54 12.46 -0.99
C LEU A 79 -7.95 11.98 0.40
N THR A 80 -9.14 11.39 0.48
CA THR A 80 -9.56 10.58 1.63
C THR A 80 -9.02 9.16 1.51
N VAL A 81 -8.95 8.43 2.64
CA VAL A 81 -8.55 7.00 2.63
C VAL A 81 -9.49 6.20 1.73
N GLU A 82 -10.79 6.48 1.76
CA GLU A 82 -11.78 5.81 0.92
C GLU A 82 -11.55 6.06 -0.58
N GLN A 83 -11.16 7.28 -0.97
CA GLN A 83 -10.79 7.58 -2.37
C GLN A 83 -9.54 6.81 -2.78
N VAL A 84 -8.51 6.78 -1.93
CA VAL A 84 -7.29 6.01 -2.19
C VAL A 84 -7.59 4.51 -2.36
N VAL A 85 -8.42 3.93 -1.48
CA VAL A 85 -8.82 2.52 -1.57
C VAL A 85 -9.60 2.27 -2.85
N ARG A 86 -10.59 3.11 -3.19
CA ARG A 86 -11.37 2.96 -4.42
C ARG A 86 -10.52 3.05 -5.68
N ALA A 87 -9.60 4.01 -5.75
CA ALA A 87 -8.73 4.19 -6.90
C ALA A 87 -7.84 2.96 -7.15
N VAL A 88 -7.22 2.42 -6.09
CA VAL A 88 -6.42 1.19 -6.21
C VAL A 88 -7.30 0.01 -6.63
N LEU A 89 -8.45 -0.19 -5.99
CA LEU A 89 -9.37 -1.27 -6.37
C LEU A 89 -9.85 -1.16 -7.82
N SER A 90 -10.10 0.05 -8.34
CA SER A 90 -10.46 0.27 -9.75
C SER A 90 -9.37 -0.23 -10.70
N GLY A 91 -8.11 0.08 -10.38
CA GLY A 91 -6.97 -0.38 -11.18
C GLY A 91 -6.76 -1.88 -11.12
N LEU A 92 -6.94 -2.49 -9.93
CA LEU A 92 -6.86 -3.94 -9.76
C LEU A 92 -7.99 -4.68 -10.51
N ASP A 93 -9.22 -4.18 -10.43
CA ASP A 93 -10.40 -4.76 -11.11
C ASP A 93 -10.30 -4.66 -12.64
N SER A 94 -9.58 -3.65 -13.14
CA SER A 94 -9.26 -3.49 -14.57
C SER A 94 -8.15 -4.44 -15.06
N GLY A 95 -7.47 -5.15 -14.15
CA GLY A 95 -6.42 -6.11 -14.45
C GLY A 95 -6.94 -7.39 -15.11
N LEU A 96 -6.05 -8.15 -15.75
CA LEU A 96 -6.39 -9.42 -16.40
C LEU A 96 -6.26 -10.65 -15.49
N ILE A 97 -5.77 -10.45 -14.26
CA ILE A 97 -5.52 -11.52 -13.28
C ILE A 97 -6.39 -11.31 -12.04
N GLU A 98 -6.59 -12.35 -11.24
CA GLU A 98 -7.30 -12.21 -9.98
C GLU A 98 -6.43 -11.40 -9.00
N ALA A 99 -6.82 -10.16 -8.71
CA ALA A 99 -6.10 -9.27 -7.82
C ALA A 99 -6.99 -8.74 -6.69
N VAL A 100 -6.49 -8.83 -5.47
CA VAL A 100 -7.15 -8.34 -4.26
C VAL A 100 -6.22 -7.47 -3.44
N ALA A 101 -6.77 -6.80 -2.44
CA ALA A 101 -6.11 -5.77 -1.66
C ALA A 101 -5.89 -6.17 -0.19
N ILE A 102 -4.71 -5.84 0.32
CA ILE A 102 -4.39 -5.83 1.75
C ILE A 102 -4.05 -4.40 2.17
N VAL A 103 -4.86 -3.82 3.05
CA VAL A 103 -4.66 -2.46 3.57
C VAL A 103 -3.60 -2.50 4.66
N CYS A 104 -2.48 -1.79 4.45
CA CYS A 104 -1.37 -1.74 5.38
C CYS A 104 -1.43 -0.49 6.27
N ALA A 105 -1.42 -0.69 7.59
CA ALA A 105 -1.10 0.33 8.56
C ALA A 105 0.42 0.56 8.65
N MET A 106 0.82 1.78 9.00
CA MET A 106 2.22 2.11 9.29
C MET A 106 2.42 2.22 10.79
N ARG A 107 3.45 1.55 11.33
CA ARG A 107 3.74 1.50 12.77
C ARG A 107 4.03 2.87 13.38
N GLN A 108 4.53 3.80 12.57
CA GLN A 108 4.85 5.17 12.96
C GLN A 108 3.63 6.08 13.05
N HIS A 109 2.50 5.70 12.43
CA HIS A 109 1.25 6.46 12.58
C HIS A 109 0.65 6.25 13.97
N PRO A 110 -0.05 7.26 14.52
CA PRO A 110 -0.75 7.12 15.79
C PRO A 110 -1.68 5.89 15.79
N PRO A 111 -1.71 5.07 16.86
CA PRO A 111 -2.55 3.87 16.90
C PRO A 111 -4.04 4.12 16.63
N GLY A 112 -4.57 5.27 17.06
CA GLY A 112 -5.95 5.66 16.78
C GLY A 112 -6.26 5.80 15.29
N GLU A 113 -5.29 6.31 14.50
CA GLU A 113 -5.43 6.41 13.04
C GLU A 113 -5.41 5.04 12.36
N ASN A 114 -4.64 4.09 12.90
CA ASN A 114 -4.63 2.71 12.39
C ASN A 114 -5.91 1.96 12.73
N VAL A 115 -6.57 2.26 13.86
CA VAL A 115 -7.92 1.76 14.17
C VAL A 115 -8.95 2.32 13.19
N GLU A 116 -8.88 3.61 12.89
CA GLU A 116 -9.75 4.24 11.88
C GLU A 116 -9.52 3.61 10.50
N LEU A 117 -8.27 3.45 10.08
CA LEU A 117 -7.90 2.78 8.83
C LEU A 117 -8.47 1.36 8.74
N ALA A 118 -8.38 0.58 9.82
CA ALA A 118 -8.95 -0.77 9.88
C ALA A 118 -10.48 -0.78 9.68
N ARG A 119 -11.19 0.19 10.27
CA ARG A 119 -12.64 0.33 10.07
C ARG A 119 -12.99 0.72 8.64
N ILE A 120 -12.24 1.66 8.05
CA ILE A 120 -12.42 2.07 6.66
C ILE A 120 -12.18 0.90 5.72
N ALA A 121 -11.08 0.16 5.91
CA ALA A 121 -10.78 -1.06 5.15
C ALA A 121 -11.91 -2.10 5.27
N GLY A 122 -12.50 -2.24 6.46
CA GLY A 122 -13.65 -3.10 6.70
C GLY A 122 -14.87 -2.82 5.82
N ASN A 123 -15.10 -1.56 5.41
CA ASN A 123 -16.19 -1.20 4.49
C ASN A 123 -16.01 -1.80 3.08
N PHE A 124 -14.82 -2.29 2.77
CA PHE A 124 -14.45 -2.94 1.50
C PHE A 124 -14.17 -4.44 1.67
N ALA A 125 -14.41 -5.01 2.86
CA ALA A 125 -14.24 -6.44 3.10
C ALA A 125 -15.14 -7.27 2.16
N GLY A 126 -14.55 -8.23 1.45
CA GLY A 126 -15.24 -9.02 0.42
C GLY A 126 -15.62 -8.24 -0.84
N ARG A 127 -15.16 -6.99 -0.97
CA ARG A 127 -15.35 -6.10 -2.13
C ARG A 127 -13.99 -5.62 -2.63
N GLY A 128 -13.07 -6.57 -2.80
CA GLY A 128 -11.70 -6.32 -3.24
C GLY A 128 -10.68 -6.22 -2.11
N VAL A 129 -11.04 -5.80 -0.89
CA VAL A 129 -10.13 -5.87 0.27
C VAL A 129 -10.35 -7.17 1.04
N VAL A 130 -9.26 -7.92 1.23
CA VAL A 130 -9.28 -9.23 1.92
C VAL A 130 -8.51 -9.22 3.23
N GLY A 131 -7.58 -8.28 3.43
CA GLY A 131 -6.71 -8.29 4.59
C GLY A 131 -6.29 -6.92 5.11
N PHE A 132 -5.70 -6.96 6.31
CA PHE A 132 -5.07 -5.84 6.99
C PHE A 132 -3.65 -6.22 7.42
N ASP A 133 -2.69 -5.31 7.18
CA ASP A 133 -1.28 -5.49 7.55
C ASP A 133 -0.77 -4.38 8.49
N LEU A 134 0.38 -4.63 9.11
CA LEU A 134 1.18 -3.62 9.80
C LEU A 134 2.65 -3.71 9.35
N ALA A 135 3.14 -2.61 8.77
CA ALA A 135 4.52 -2.46 8.30
C ALA A 135 5.16 -1.15 8.80
N GLY A 136 6.41 -0.90 8.40
CA GLY A 136 7.18 0.29 8.77
C GLY A 136 8.46 -0.06 9.51
N ASP A 137 9.02 0.93 10.20
CA ASP A 137 10.27 0.81 10.95
C ASP A 137 10.05 -0.02 12.22
N GLU A 138 10.38 -1.30 12.14
CA GLU A 138 10.12 -2.26 13.22
C GLU A 138 11.01 -2.02 14.45
N ALA A 139 12.26 -1.61 14.24
CA ALA A 139 13.23 -1.40 15.31
C ALA A 139 12.83 -0.25 16.24
N ASN A 140 12.23 0.81 15.69
CA ASN A 140 11.85 1.99 16.45
C ASN A 140 10.38 1.99 16.88
N TYR A 141 9.53 1.14 16.30
CA TYR A 141 8.08 1.14 16.54
C TYR A 141 7.54 -0.27 16.74
N ALA A 142 7.31 -0.61 18.01
CA ALA A 142 6.71 -1.90 18.40
C ALA A 142 5.31 -2.10 17.80
N ALA A 143 4.92 -3.36 17.57
CA ALA A 143 3.59 -3.71 17.08
C ALA A 143 2.49 -3.60 18.16
N SER A 144 2.84 -3.79 19.44
CA SER A 144 1.88 -3.88 20.56
C SER A 144 0.86 -2.73 20.64
N PRO A 145 1.22 -1.45 20.39
CA PRO A 145 0.26 -0.34 20.39
C PRO A 145 -0.86 -0.49 19.35
N HIS A 146 -0.65 -1.27 18.28
CA HIS A 146 -1.59 -1.42 17.17
C HIS A 146 -2.57 -2.59 17.34
N ARG A 147 -2.57 -3.28 18.50
CA ARG A 147 -3.51 -4.37 18.82
C ARG A 147 -4.97 -4.02 18.49
N ALA A 148 -5.41 -2.83 18.89
CA ALA A 148 -6.79 -2.39 18.68
C ALA A 148 -7.15 -2.28 17.18
N ALA A 149 -6.17 -1.96 16.32
CA ALA A 149 -6.40 -1.91 14.87
C ALA A 149 -6.61 -3.31 14.29
N PHE A 150 -5.81 -4.29 14.73
CA PHE A 150 -5.99 -5.70 14.35
C PHE A 150 -7.33 -6.27 14.85
N GLU A 151 -7.74 -5.92 16.07
CA GLU A 151 -9.05 -6.32 16.61
C GLU A 151 -10.19 -5.72 15.79
N ALA A 152 -10.09 -4.45 15.39
CA ALA A 152 -11.08 -3.80 14.53
C ALA A 152 -11.13 -4.43 13.12
N ALA A 153 -9.97 -4.70 12.50
CA ALA A 153 -9.90 -5.35 11.20
C ALA A 153 -10.51 -6.76 11.22
N ARG A 154 -10.18 -7.57 12.24
CA ARG A 154 -10.76 -8.90 12.43
C ARG A 154 -12.27 -8.84 12.63
N ALA A 155 -12.75 -7.89 13.45
CA ALA A 155 -14.17 -7.71 13.68
C ALA A 155 -14.93 -7.30 12.41
N ALA A 156 -14.25 -6.63 11.47
CA ALA A 156 -14.79 -6.28 10.16
C ALA A 156 -14.67 -7.40 9.11
N GLY A 157 -14.19 -8.59 9.49
CA GLY A 157 -14.09 -9.75 8.60
C GLY A 157 -12.83 -9.81 7.74
N LEU A 158 -11.82 -8.97 8.02
CA LEU A 158 -10.55 -9.00 7.31
C LEU A 158 -9.60 -10.07 7.86
N HIS A 159 -8.82 -10.69 6.98
CA HIS A 159 -7.66 -11.48 7.35
C HIS A 159 -6.53 -10.58 7.87
N LEU A 160 -5.62 -11.14 8.66
CA LEU A 160 -4.57 -10.37 9.33
C LEU A 160 -3.20 -10.90 8.93
N THR A 161 -2.31 -9.97 8.55
CA THR A 161 -0.88 -10.22 8.39
C THR A 161 -0.09 -9.14 9.13
N CYS A 162 1.19 -9.38 9.40
CA CYS A 162 2.04 -8.44 10.12
C CYS A 162 3.49 -8.69 9.74
N HIS A 163 4.24 -7.65 9.37
CA HIS A 163 5.69 -7.77 9.33
C HIS A 163 6.21 -8.07 10.74
N ALA A 164 7.10 -9.05 10.90
CA ALA A 164 7.67 -9.36 12.20
C ALA A 164 9.03 -10.05 12.04
N GLY A 165 10.04 -9.63 12.81
CA GLY A 165 11.37 -10.25 12.83
C GLY A 165 12.46 -9.35 13.38
#